data_AF-A0A4Q3UCE6-F1
#
_entry.id   AF-A0A4Q3UCE6-F1
#
_cell.length_a   1.000
_cell.length_b   1.000
_cell.length_c   1.000
_cell.angle_alpha   90.00
_cell.angle_beta   90.00
_cell.angle_gamma   90.00
#
_symmetry.space_group_name_H-M   'P 1'
#
loop_
_entity.id
_entity.type
_entity.pdbx_description
1 polymer ?
#
loop_
_entity_poly.entity_id
_entity_poly.type
_entity_poly.pdbx_seq_one_letter_code
_entity_poly.pdbx_strand_id
1 'polypeptide(L)'
;VVLYGNLAPEGAVAKLTGKEGLSFAGTARVFDGEEAATAAILAGKIVAGDIVVIRHEGPRGAPGMREMLSPTGAIMGLGLGDSVALITDGRFSGGSHGFVVGHISPEAALGGPIGLLRSGDRVTIDARRRSIDVELSAADFKRRQKAWVPRKPYTERGVLGKYARVVSSASKGAVTE
;
A
#
# COMPACT_ATOMS: atom_id res chain seq x y z
N VAL A 1 11.06 3.62 9.39
CA VAL A 1 11.26 5.00 8.86
C VAL A 1 9.92 5.54 8.42
N VAL A 2 9.61 6.81 8.70
CA VAL A 2 8.40 7.47 8.17
C VAL A 2 8.73 8.05 6.80
N LEU A 3 7.91 7.74 5.80
CA LEU A 3 8.01 8.26 4.44
C LEU A 3 6.84 9.21 4.16
N TYR A 4 7.09 10.26 3.37
CA TYR A 4 6.08 11.16 2.80
C TYR A 4 6.17 11.13 1.27
N GLY A 5 5.51 12.03 0.56
CA GLY A 5 5.64 12.14 -0.90
C GLY A 5 4.28 12.17 -1.57
N ASN A 6 4.27 12.21 -2.90
CA ASN A 6 3.01 12.37 -3.63
C ASN A 6 2.08 11.15 -3.48
N LEU A 7 2.62 9.97 -3.12
CA LEU A 7 1.85 8.76 -2.91
C LEU A 7 1.32 8.62 -1.47
N ALA A 8 2.01 9.24 -0.50
CA ALA A 8 1.67 9.20 0.92
C ALA A 8 1.75 10.61 1.56
N PRO A 9 0.85 11.54 1.19
CA PRO A 9 0.96 12.93 1.63
C PRO A 9 0.71 13.11 3.13
N GLU A 10 -0.01 12.20 3.80
CA GLU A 10 -0.15 12.18 5.26
C GLU A 10 0.88 11.27 5.96
N GLY A 11 1.73 10.61 5.18
CA GLY A 11 2.77 9.73 5.67
C GLY A 11 2.50 8.24 5.44
N ALA A 12 3.57 7.45 5.58
CA ALA A 12 3.59 6.00 5.51
C ALA A 12 4.72 5.46 6.42
N VAL A 13 4.64 4.20 6.81
CA VAL A 13 5.65 3.55 7.67
C VAL A 13 6.38 2.47 6.89
N ALA A 14 7.66 2.70 6.64
CA ALA A 14 8.55 1.73 6.02
C ALA A 14 9.34 0.96 7.08
N LYS A 15 9.35 -0.36 6.97
CA LYS A 15 10.26 -1.21 7.72
C LYS A 15 11.52 -1.39 6.88
N LEU A 16 12.62 -0.82 7.35
CA LEU A 16 13.93 -0.92 6.71
C LEU A 16 14.90 -1.55 7.71
N THR A 17 15.56 -2.63 7.31
CA THR A 17 16.61 -3.32 8.07
C THR A 17 18.00 -2.79 7.75
N GLY A 18 18.15 -2.03 6.66
CA GLY A 18 19.41 -1.46 6.19
C GLY A 18 20.21 -2.37 5.25
N LYS A 19 19.73 -3.59 4.99
CA LYS A 19 20.36 -4.53 4.04
C LYS A 19 19.83 -4.39 2.62
N GLU A 20 18.59 -3.94 2.49
CA GLU A 20 17.91 -3.72 1.21
C GLU A 20 18.41 -2.50 0.41
N GLY A 21 19.31 -1.70 0.97
CA GLY A 21 19.76 -0.44 0.38
C GLY A 21 18.89 0.74 0.80
N LEU A 22 19.01 1.86 0.08
CA LEU A 22 18.41 3.13 0.49
C LEU A 22 17.39 3.69 -0.51
N SER A 23 17.25 3.08 -1.68
CA SER A 23 16.25 3.45 -2.67
C SER A 23 15.83 2.24 -3.49
N PHE A 24 14.56 2.19 -3.88
CA PHE A 24 14.00 1.18 -4.77
C PHE A 24 13.06 1.86 -5.76
N ALA A 25 13.28 1.65 -7.06
CA ALA A 25 12.42 2.15 -8.12
C ALA A 25 11.93 1.00 -8.99
N GLY A 26 10.62 0.90 -9.16
CA GLY A 26 10.01 -0.26 -9.79
C GLY A 26 8.67 0.02 -10.45
N THR A 27 8.11 -1.03 -11.04
CA THR A 27 6.86 -0.96 -11.79
C THR A 27 5.71 -1.46 -10.92
N ALA A 28 4.66 -0.66 -10.76
CA ALA A 28 3.52 -1.01 -9.93
C ALA A 28 2.77 -2.22 -10.49
N ARG A 29 2.47 -3.18 -9.60
CA ARG A 29 1.51 -4.27 -9.81
C ARG A 29 0.39 -4.08 -8.80
N VAL A 30 -0.74 -3.56 -9.28
CA VAL A 30 -1.80 -3.07 -8.40
C VAL A 30 -2.86 -4.14 -8.19
N PHE A 31 -3.17 -4.39 -6.93
CA PHE A 31 -4.16 -5.36 -6.48
C PHE A 31 -5.12 -4.71 -5.48
N ASP A 32 -6.40 -5.01 -5.67
CA ASP A 32 -7.45 -4.68 -4.71
C ASP A 32 -7.61 -5.88 -3.77
N GLY A 33 -7.00 -5.81 -2.58
CA GLY A 33 -7.08 -6.87 -1.58
C GLY A 33 -5.87 -7.81 -1.51
N GLU A 34 -5.57 -8.30 -0.31
CA GLU A 34 -4.53 -9.29 0.00
C GLU A 34 -4.62 -10.54 -0.87
N GLU A 35 -5.83 -11.12 -1.00
CA GLU A 35 -6.06 -12.40 -1.67
C GLU A 35 -5.64 -12.34 -3.14
N ALA A 36 -5.99 -11.24 -3.82
CA ALA A 36 -5.63 -11.03 -5.22
C ALA A 36 -4.11 -10.88 -5.41
N ALA A 37 -3.45 -10.16 -4.50
CA ALA A 37 -2.01 -9.99 -4.51
C ALA A 37 -1.29 -11.32 -4.26
N THR A 38 -1.66 -12.05 -3.21
CA THR A 38 -1.07 -13.35 -2.88
C THR A 38 -1.25 -14.37 -4.01
N ALA A 39 -2.44 -14.45 -4.61
CA ALA A 39 -2.68 -15.34 -5.75
C ALA A 39 -1.80 -15.00 -6.95
N ALA A 40 -1.59 -13.71 -7.24
CA ALA A 40 -0.71 -13.28 -8.33
C ALA A 40 0.77 -13.59 -8.07
N ILE A 41 1.23 -13.42 -6.82
CA ILE A 41 2.60 -13.77 -6.40
C ILE A 41 2.83 -15.28 -6.59
N LEU A 42 1.95 -16.12 -6.04
CA LEU A 42 2.06 -17.58 -6.12
C LEU A 42 1.94 -18.11 -7.55
N ALA A 43 1.22 -17.41 -8.42
CA ALA A 43 1.12 -17.73 -9.84
C ALA A 43 2.35 -17.28 -10.66
N GLY A 44 3.40 -16.73 -10.03
CA GLY A 44 4.61 -16.28 -10.73
C GLY A 44 4.41 -15.04 -11.61
N LYS A 45 3.37 -14.23 -11.34
CA LYS A 45 3.08 -13.01 -12.10
C LYS A 45 3.87 -11.78 -11.64
N ILE A 46 4.62 -11.92 -10.53
CA ILE A 46 5.46 -10.87 -9.96
C ILE A 46 6.92 -11.23 -10.24
N VAL A 47 7.67 -10.25 -10.73
CA VAL A 47 9.08 -10.44 -11.11
C VAL A 47 9.96 -9.37 -10.46
N ALA A 48 11.28 -9.60 -10.48
CA ALA A 48 12.25 -8.62 -10.02
C ALA A 48 12.03 -7.23 -10.65
N GLY A 49 12.09 -6.19 -9.83
CA GLY A 49 11.81 -4.80 -10.21
C GLY A 49 10.34 -4.39 -10.10
N ASP A 50 9.43 -5.30 -9.74
CA ASP A 50 8.05 -4.94 -9.46
C ASP A 50 7.87 -4.31 -8.06
N ILE A 51 6.86 -3.46 -7.94
CA ILE A 51 6.35 -2.94 -6.67
C ILE A 51 4.91 -3.44 -6.54
N VAL A 52 4.69 -4.37 -5.62
CA VAL A 52 3.36 -4.91 -5.35
C VAL A 52 2.59 -3.90 -4.52
N VAL A 53 1.50 -3.38 -5.08
CA VAL A 53 0.61 -2.42 -4.42
C VAL A 53 -0.65 -3.14 -3.99
N ILE A 54 -0.87 -3.25 -2.68
CA ILE A 54 -2.08 -3.85 -2.12
C ILE A 54 -2.90 -2.74 -1.49
N ARG A 55 -4.06 -2.43 -2.08
CA ARG A 55 -4.89 -1.30 -1.64
C ARG A 55 -6.29 -1.75 -1.23
N HIS A 56 -7.01 -0.84 -0.59
CA HIS A 56 -8.28 -1.10 0.10
C HIS A 56 -8.10 -2.01 1.33
N GLU A 57 -6.92 -1.93 1.94
CA GLU A 57 -6.56 -2.64 3.17
C GLU A 57 -6.47 -1.72 4.38
N GLY A 58 -6.78 -0.44 4.20
CA GLY A 58 -6.75 0.58 5.25
C GLY A 58 -7.85 0.46 6.30
N PRO A 59 -7.87 1.37 7.27
CA PRO A 59 -8.85 1.37 8.36
C PRO A 59 -10.30 1.30 7.89
N ARG A 60 -10.69 2.07 6.87
CA ARG A 60 -12.06 2.07 6.34
C ARG A 60 -12.26 1.11 5.18
N GLY A 61 -11.22 0.92 4.35
CA GLY A 61 -11.29 0.12 3.13
C GLY A 61 -11.58 -1.36 3.40
N ALA A 62 -10.85 -1.96 4.34
CA ALA A 62 -10.94 -3.39 4.62
C ALA A 62 -12.29 -3.79 5.26
N PRO A 63 -12.83 -3.09 6.29
CA PRO A 63 -12.26 -2.25 7.35
C PRO A 63 -11.39 -2.98 8.40
N GLY A 64 -10.76 -2.23 9.30
CA GLY A 64 -9.99 -2.78 10.44
C GLY A 64 -8.48 -2.84 10.22
N MET A 65 -8.01 -2.38 9.06
CA MET A 65 -6.58 -2.27 8.74
C MET A 65 -5.83 -3.59 8.99
N ARG A 66 -6.20 -4.68 8.30
CA ARG A 66 -5.67 -6.02 8.58
C ARG A 66 -4.16 -6.10 8.42
N GLU A 67 -3.56 -7.01 9.18
CA GLU A 67 -2.13 -7.33 9.07
C GLU A 67 -1.93 -8.47 8.10
N MET A 68 -1.17 -8.23 7.04
CA MET A 68 -0.95 -9.18 5.96
C MET A 68 0.42 -9.86 6.13
N LEU A 69 0.42 -11.17 6.33
CA LEU A 69 1.61 -12.03 6.35
C LEU A 69 1.76 -12.83 5.05
N SER A 70 0.64 -13.25 4.46
CA SER A 70 0.61 -14.09 3.26
C SER A 70 1.40 -13.49 2.08
N PRO A 71 1.21 -12.22 1.66
CA PRO A 71 1.93 -11.66 0.52
C PRO A 71 3.43 -11.52 0.77
N THR A 72 3.85 -11.13 1.98
CA THR A 72 5.27 -11.00 2.30
C THR A 72 5.96 -12.36 2.42
N GLY A 73 5.30 -13.35 3.03
CA GLY A 73 5.77 -14.73 3.09
C GLY A 73 5.93 -15.36 1.71
N ALA A 74 4.98 -15.13 0.81
CA ALA A 74 5.04 -15.64 -0.56
C ALA A 74 6.21 -15.03 -1.37
N ILE A 75 6.44 -13.71 -1.27
CA ILE A 75 7.58 -13.05 -1.92
C ILE A 75 8.91 -13.62 -1.40
N MET A 76 9.03 -13.83 -0.10
CA MET A 76 10.23 -14.42 0.50
C MET A 76 10.43 -15.87 0.07
N GLY A 77 9.38 -16.68 0.09
CA GLY A 77 9.43 -18.09 -0.32
C GLY A 77 9.83 -18.30 -1.77
N LEU A 78 9.55 -17.32 -2.64
CA LEU A 78 9.98 -17.31 -4.05
C LEU A 78 11.37 -16.69 -4.27
N GLY A 79 12.07 -16.28 -3.20
CA GLY A 79 13.39 -15.64 -3.30
C GLY A 79 13.38 -14.23 -3.89
N LEU A 80 12.23 -13.56 -3.89
CA LEU A 80 12.06 -12.22 -4.48
C LEU A 80 12.25 -11.07 -3.47
N GLY A 81 12.54 -11.36 -2.20
CA GLY A 81 12.58 -10.39 -1.10
C GLY A 81 13.52 -9.19 -1.29
N ASP A 82 14.62 -9.37 -2.03
CA ASP A 82 15.60 -8.31 -2.28
C ASP A 82 15.35 -7.57 -3.61
N SER A 83 14.41 -8.05 -4.43
CA SER A 83 14.17 -7.53 -5.79
C SER A 83 12.75 -7.06 -6.03
N VAL A 84 11.85 -7.19 -5.05
CA VAL A 84 10.45 -6.75 -5.11
C VAL A 84 10.12 -5.96 -3.85
N ALA A 85 9.45 -4.82 -4.02
CA ALA A 85 8.92 -4.06 -2.88
C ALA A 85 7.42 -4.34 -2.68
N LEU A 86 6.94 -4.19 -1.46
CA LEU A 86 5.51 -4.26 -1.13
C LEU A 86 5.06 -2.95 -0.48
N ILE A 87 3.95 -2.40 -0.97
CA ILE A 87 3.35 -1.18 -0.42
C ILE A 87 1.84 -1.36 -0.18
N THR A 88 1.31 -0.76 0.89
CA THR A 88 -0.12 -0.84 1.22
C THR A 88 -0.64 0.33 2.05
N ASP A 89 -1.94 0.60 1.96
CA ASP A 89 -2.70 1.41 2.92
C ASP A 89 -3.08 0.64 4.21
N GLY A 90 -2.90 -0.69 4.23
CA GLY A 90 -3.02 -1.55 5.40
C GLY A 90 -1.71 -1.74 6.18
N ARG A 91 -1.50 -2.96 6.72
CA ARG A 91 -0.32 -3.32 7.51
C ARG A 91 0.32 -4.61 7.00
N PHE A 92 1.64 -4.71 7.14
CA PHE A 92 2.39 -5.95 6.92
C PHE A 92 2.93 -6.47 8.25
N SER A 93 3.09 -7.79 8.33
CA SER A 93 3.59 -8.42 9.56
C SER A 93 5.08 -8.21 9.78
N GLY A 94 5.48 -8.21 11.06
CA GLY A 94 6.84 -7.94 11.51
C GLY A 94 7.90 -8.95 11.09
N GLY A 95 7.57 -10.05 10.41
CA GLY A 95 8.53 -11.06 9.96
C GLY A 95 9.30 -10.68 8.68
N SER A 96 8.85 -9.67 7.94
CA SER A 96 9.36 -9.38 6.60
C SER A 96 10.63 -8.52 6.59
N HIS A 97 11.45 -8.69 5.55
CA HIS A 97 12.68 -7.93 5.24
C HIS A 97 12.52 -7.31 3.83
N GLY A 98 13.39 -6.41 3.38
CA GLY A 98 13.21 -5.72 2.09
C GLY A 98 12.41 -4.40 2.19
N PHE A 99 12.07 -3.81 1.04
CA PHE A 99 11.27 -2.57 0.97
C PHE A 99 9.78 -2.86 1.22
N VAL A 100 9.41 -2.86 2.50
CA VAL A 100 8.02 -3.08 2.94
C VAL A 100 7.46 -1.79 3.57
N VAL A 101 6.42 -1.24 2.95
CA VAL A 101 5.80 0.03 3.36
C VAL A 101 4.32 -0.18 3.65
N GLY A 102 3.89 0.10 4.87
CA GLY A 102 2.48 0.09 5.26
C GLY A 102 1.97 1.49 5.61
N HIS A 103 0.72 1.55 6.04
CA HIS A 103 0.09 2.75 6.59
C HIS A 103 0.04 3.93 5.61
N ILE A 104 0.10 3.68 4.30
CA ILE A 104 0.04 4.76 3.32
C ILE A 104 -1.26 5.54 3.49
N SER A 105 -1.11 6.82 3.80
CA SER A 105 -2.21 7.71 4.14
C SER A 105 -2.22 8.93 3.21
N PRO A 106 -3.39 9.37 2.70
CA PRO A 106 -4.72 8.79 2.90
C PRO A 106 -4.89 7.42 2.22
N GLU A 107 -5.73 6.55 2.80
CA GLU A 107 -6.03 5.22 2.24
C GLU A 107 -6.83 5.29 0.93
N ALA A 108 -6.80 4.22 0.14
CA ALA A 108 -7.48 4.17 -1.16
C ALA A 108 -9.00 4.34 -1.07
N ALA A 109 -9.61 3.89 0.02
CA ALA A 109 -11.06 4.01 0.25
C ALA A 109 -11.52 5.47 0.41
N LEU A 110 -10.61 6.38 0.75
CA LEU A 110 -10.87 7.82 0.87
C LEU A 110 -10.39 8.62 -0.35
N GLY A 111 -10.04 7.94 -1.45
CA GLY A 111 -9.54 8.59 -2.66
C GLY A 111 -8.09 9.07 -2.52
N GLY A 112 -7.34 8.51 -1.57
CA GLY A 112 -5.91 8.78 -1.43
C GLY A 112 -5.11 8.39 -2.67
N PRO A 113 -3.91 8.97 -2.89
CA PRO A 113 -3.11 8.75 -4.09
C PRO A 113 -2.84 7.27 -4.43
N ILE A 114 -2.66 6.40 -3.43
CA ILE A 114 -2.51 4.95 -3.63
C ILE A 114 -3.72 4.31 -4.33
N GLY A 115 -4.93 4.84 -4.10
CA GLY A 115 -6.16 4.45 -4.80
C GLY A 115 -6.18 4.84 -6.28
N LEU A 116 -5.28 5.71 -6.73
CA LEU A 116 -5.20 6.21 -8.10
C LEU A 116 -4.14 5.48 -8.94
N LEU A 117 -3.32 4.63 -8.31
CA LEU A 117 -2.32 3.83 -9.01
C LEU A 117 -2.97 2.86 -9.99
N ARG A 118 -2.24 2.61 -11.08
CA ARG A 118 -2.53 1.62 -12.11
C ARG A 118 -1.30 0.74 -12.30
N SER A 119 -1.52 -0.53 -12.64
CA SER A 119 -0.41 -1.41 -12.99
C SER A 119 0.39 -0.82 -14.16
N GLY A 120 1.71 -0.80 -14.05
CA GLY A 120 2.61 -0.14 -15.00
C GLY A 120 3.11 1.24 -14.57
N ASP A 121 2.49 1.90 -13.59
CA ASP A 121 3.02 3.17 -13.06
C ASP A 121 4.40 2.96 -12.43
N ARG A 122 5.31 3.91 -12.60
CA ARG A 122 6.64 3.88 -11.96
C ARG A 122 6.57 4.49 -10.57
N VAL A 123 7.02 3.74 -9.57
CA VAL A 123 7.04 4.16 -8.16
C VAL A 123 8.48 4.10 -7.65
N THR A 124 8.85 5.09 -6.85
CA THR A 124 10.14 5.19 -6.18
C THR A 124 9.94 5.28 -4.67
N ILE A 125 10.66 4.46 -3.92
CA ILE A 125 10.77 4.50 -2.46
C ILE A 125 12.19 4.94 -2.14
N ASP A 126 12.37 6.09 -1.51
CA ASP A 126 13.67 6.65 -1.16
C ASP A 126 13.78 6.87 0.36
N ALA A 127 14.58 6.03 1.01
CA ALA A 127 14.82 6.10 2.45
C ALA A 127 15.69 7.28 2.87
N ARG A 128 16.58 7.78 2.00
CA ARG A 128 17.42 8.96 2.28
C ARG A 128 16.57 10.23 2.27
N ARG A 129 15.74 10.38 1.24
CA ARG A 129 14.80 11.50 1.10
C ARG A 129 13.56 11.35 1.97
N ARG A 130 13.37 10.17 2.55
CA ARG A 130 12.15 9.77 3.29
C ARG A 130 10.91 10.00 2.43
N SER A 131 10.97 9.57 1.17
CA SER A 131 9.90 9.77 0.21
C SER A 131 9.39 8.48 -0.43
N ILE A 132 8.12 8.49 -0.83
CA ILE A 132 7.47 7.50 -1.67
C ILE A 132 6.64 8.26 -2.71
N ASP A 133 7.06 8.11 -3.96
CA ASP A 133 6.57 8.92 -5.07
C ASP A 133 6.21 8.05 -6.26
N VAL A 134 5.16 8.42 -6.98
CA VAL A 134 4.82 7.87 -8.29
C VAL A 134 5.14 8.90 -9.38
N GLU A 135 5.72 8.44 -10.48
CA GLU A 135 5.99 9.25 -11.67
C GLU A 135 4.70 9.52 -12.46
N LEU A 136 3.84 10.35 -11.89
CA LEU A 136 2.63 10.85 -12.55
C LEU A 136 2.63 12.37 -12.57
N SER A 137 2.24 12.93 -13.73
CA SER A 137 2.03 14.36 -13.82
C SER A 137 0.85 14.81 -12.95
N ALA A 138 0.84 16.07 -12.53
CA ALA A 138 -0.30 16.64 -11.82
C ALA A 138 -1.61 16.56 -12.63
N ALA A 139 -1.52 16.64 -13.96
CA ALA A 139 -2.67 16.49 -14.86
C ALA A 139 -3.22 15.05 -14.83
N ASP A 140 -2.35 14.03 -14.81
CA ASP A 140 -2.76 12.63 -14.69
C ASP A 140 -3.39 12.36 -13.33
N PHE A 141 -2.80 12.86 -12.24
CA PHE A 141 -3.39 12.77 -10.91
C PHE A 141 -4.80 13.36 -10.87
N LYS A 142 -4.96 14.60 -11.35
CA LYS A 142 -6.27 15.27 -11.39
C LYS A 142 -7.28 14.51 -12.24
N ARG A 143 -6.86 13.97 -13.39
CA ARG A 143 -7.72 13.17 -14.28
C ARG A 143 -8.17 11.88 -13.58
N ARG A 144 -7.25 11.15 -12.95
CA ARG A 144 -7.57 9.91 -12.24
C ARG A 144 -8.43 10.16 -11.01
N GLN A 145 -8.15 11.23 -10.26
CA GLN A 145 -8.95 11.63 -9.11
C GLN A 145 -10.39 12.00 -9.49
N LYS A 146 -10.60 12.70 -10.62
CA LYS A 146 -11.95 12.98 -11.14
C LYS A 146 -12.72 11.73 -11.56
N ALA A 147 -12.02 10.69 -12.00
CA ALA A 147 -12.60 9.41 -12.39
C ALA A 147 -12.74 8.43 -11.21
N TRP A 148 -12.22 8.78 -10.03
CA TRP A 148 -12.29 7.93 -8.86
C TRP A 148 -13.72 7.91 -8.31
N VAL A 149 -14.19 6.69 -8.02
CA VAL A 149 -15.49 6.46 -7.41
C VAL A 149 -15.26 5.61 -6.17
N PRO A 150 -15.83 5.98 -5.00
CA PRO A 150 -15.71 5.17 -3.80
C PRO A 150 -16.30 3.78 -4.03
N ARG A 151 -15.58 2.75 -3.58
CA ARG A 151 -16.09 1.37 -3.60
C ARG A 151 -17.20 1.22 -2.56
N LYS A 152 -18.11 0.27 -2.81
CA LYS A 152 -19.13 -0.09 -1.82
C LYS A 152 -18.44 -0.55 -0.52
N PRO A 153 -18.90 -0.11 0.66
CA PRO A 153 -18.36 -0.59 1.92
C PRO A 153 -18.48 -2.11 2.03
N TYR A 154 -17.49 -2.75 2.68
CA TYR A 154 -17.52 -4.19 2.98
C TYR A 154 -18.80 -4.58 3.74
N THR A 155 -19.19 -3.78 4.74
CA THR A 155 -20.45 -3.92 5.46
C THR A 155 -20.91 -2.57 6.00
N GLU A 156 -22.22 -2.32 5.99
CA GLU A 156 -22.83 -1.15 6.61
C GLU A 156 -23.30 -1.43 8.05
N ARG A 157 -23.31 -2.70 8.46
CA ARG A 157 -23.88 -3.17 9.73
C ARG A 157 -22.81 -3.82 10.61
N GLY A 158 -23.16 -4.08 11.86
CA GLY A 158 -22.27 -4.73 12.82
C GLY A 158 -21.08 -3.88 13.25
N VAL A 159 -20.13 -4.51 13.94
CA VAL A 159 -18.97 -3.82 14.53
C VAL A 159 -18.06 -3.19 13.48
N LEU A 160 -17.78 -3.88 12.37
CA LEU A 160 -16.92 -3.37 11.30
C LEU A 160 -17.57 -2.19 10.55
N GLY A 161 -18.88 -2.22 10.36
CA GLY A 161 -19.61 -1.08 9.79
C GLY A 161 -19.61 0.14 10.71
N LYS A 162 -19.68 -0.07 12.05
CA LYS A 162 -19.50 1.02 13.03
C LYS A 162 -18.07 1.56 12.99
N TYR A 163 -17.07 0.68 13.04
CA TYR A 163 -15.65 1.04 12.98
C TYR A 163 -15.34 1.89 11.75
N ALA A 164 -15.72 1.44 10.55
CA ALA A 164 -15.44 2.15 9.30
C ALA A 164 -16.04 3.58 9.24
N ARG A 165 -17.14 3.83 9.95
CA ARG A 165 -17.76 5.15 10.01
C ARG A 165 -17.00 6.15 10.87
N VAL A 166 -16.42 5.69 11.98
CA VAL A 166 -15.84 6.56 13.01
C VAL A 166 -14.31 6.57 13.00
N VAL A 167 -13.68 5.54 12.46
CA VAL A 167 -12.22 5.41 12.51
C VAL A 167 -11.51 6.55 11.77
N SER A 168 -10.48 7.10 12.41
CA SER A 168 -9.57 8.09 11.84
C SER A 168 -8.50 7.46 10.93
N SER A 169 -7.74 8.31 10.23
CA SER A 169 -6.64 7.87 9.37
C SER A 169 -5.57 7.10 10.16
N ALA A 170 -4.85 6.20 9.50
CA ALA A 170 -3.71 5.51 10.11
C ALA A 170 -2.62 6.50 10.57
N SER A 171 -2.48 7.64 9.89
CA SER A 171 -1.59 8.75 10.29
C SER A 171 -1.95 9.36 11.66
N LYS A 172 -3.19 9.17 12.11
CA LYS A 172 -3.70 9.61 13.43
C LYS A 172 -3.83 8.47 14.43
N GLY A 173 -3.31 7.29 14.11
CA GLY A 173 -3.35 6.10 14.97
C GLY A 173 -4.66 5.32 14.91
N ALA A 174 -5.53 5.57 13.91
CA ALA A 174 -6.79 4.84 13.71
C ALA A 174 -7.70 4.82 14.96
N VAL A 175 -7.75 5.92 15.72
CA VAL A 175 -8.67 6.12 16.85
C VAL A 175 -10.13 6.18 16.39
N THR A 176 -11.08 5.84 17.27
CA THR A 176 -12.52 5.59 16.96
C THR A 176 -13.49 6.37 17.86
N GLU A 177 -13.08 7.54 18.32
CA GLU A 177 -13.88 8.42 19.18
C GLU A 177 -15.21 8.86 18.55
#